data_AF-A0A0M4LW20-F1
#
_entry.id   AF-A0A0M4LW20-F1
#
_cell.length_a   1.000
_cell.length_b   1.000
_cell.length_c   1.000
_cell.angle_alpha   90.00
_cell.angle_beta   90.00
_cell.angle_gamma   90.00
#
_symmetry.space_group_name_H-M   'P 1'
#
loop_
_entity.id
_entity.type
_entity.pdbx_description
1 polymer ?
#
loop_
_entity_poly.entity_id
_entity_poly.type
_entity_poly.pdbx_seq_one_letter_code
_entity_poly.pdbx_strand_id
1 'polypeptide(L)'
;MADGLLGADADALRALARDLEHAQSELLAVRGGLSAHIALKLHWEGPDAFVFRHAWQSSYAPVIGRAATLLGDTARALAAEAAAQETASR
;
A
#
# COMPACT_ATOMS: atom_id res chain seq x y z
N MET A 1 -6.98 -24.93 9.56
CA MET A 1 -5.68 -25.31 10.13
C MET A 1 -4.68 -24.36 9.50
N ALA A 2 -4.17 -23.40 10.28
CA ALA A 2 -3.15 -22.49 9.79
C ALA A 2 -1.85 -23.29 9.71
N ASP A 3 -1.51 -23.70 8.50
CA ASP A 3 -0.15 -24.11 8.16
C ASP A 3 0.68 -22.81 8.14
N GLY A 4 0.86 -22.22 9.34
CA GLY A 4 1.77 -21.10 9.53
C GLY A 4 3.17 -21.61 9.20
N LEU A 5 3.99 -20.77 8.59
CA LEU A 5 5.34 -21.07 8.13
C LEU A 5 6.28 -21.38 9.32
N LEU A 6 6.04 -22.47 10.05
CA LEU A 6 6.84 -22.92 11.17
C LEU A 6 8.26 -23.19 10.68
N GLY A 7 9.20 -22.34 11.09
CA GLY A 7 10.60 -22.39 10.64
C GLY A 7 10.99 -21.34 9.59
N ALA A 8 10.12 -20.41 9.22
CA ALA A 8 10.54 -19.22 8.49
C ALA A 8 11.47 -18.34 9.35
N ASP A 9 12.35 -17.60 8.68
CA ASP A 9 13.24 -16.64 9.33
C ASP A 9 12.41 -15.42 9.76
N ALA A 10 12.20 -15.28 11.08
CA ALA A 10 11.45 -14.17 11.67
C ALA A 10 12.03 -12.80 11.31
N ASP A 11 13.35 -12.68 11.13
CA ASP A 11 13.98 -11.44 10.72
C ASP A 11 13.74 -11.16 9.23
N ALA A 12 13.71 -12.19 8.39
CA ALA A 12 13.31 -12.06 6.99
C ALA A 12 11.83 -11.64 6.85
N LEU A 13 10.94 -12.21 7.67
CA LEU A 13 9.52 -11.81 7.71
C LEU A 13 9.36 -10.34 8.12
N ARG A 14 10.11 -9.88 9.12
CA ARG A 14 10.13 -8.46 9.51
C ARG A 14 10.71 -7.56 8.44
N ALA A 15 11.75 -7.99 7.75
CA ALA A 15 12.34 -7.24 6.65
C ALA A 15 11.31 -7.03 5.53
N LEU A 16 10.65 -8.10 5.11
CA LEU A 16 9.60 -8.01 4.11
C LEU A 16 8.43 -7.12 4.59
N ALA A 17 8.01 -7.24 5.85
CA ALA A 17 6.95 -6.37 6.40
C ALA A 17 7.33 -4.88 6.28
N ARG A 18 8.56 -4.51 6.62
CA ARG A 18 9.05 -3.13 6.48
C ARG A 18 9.09 -2.66 5.04
N ASP A 19 9.52 -3.51 4.11
CA ASP A 19 9.55 -3.18 2.69
C ASP A 19 8.14 -2.92 2.13
N LEU A 20 7.16 -3.72 2.55
CA LEU A 20 5.76 -3.53 2.17
C LEU A 20 5.15 -2.26 2.78
N GLU A 21 5.47 -1.93 4.05
CA GLU A 21 5.07 -0.66 4.68
C GLU A 21 5.68 0.56 3.97
N HIS A 22 6.93 0.44 3.54
CA HIS A 22 7.59 1.48 2.78
C HIS A 22 6.90 1.70 1.43
N ALA A 23 6.67 0.62 0.67
CA ALA A 23 5.97 0.67 -0.62
C ALA A 23 4.52 1.19 -0.48
N GLN A 24 3.80 0.80 0.57
CA GLN A 24 2.49 1.38 0.91
C GLN A 24 2.60 2.90 1.04
N SER A 25 3.57 3.38 1.81
CA SER A 25 3.74 4.80 2.11
C SER A 25 4.07 5.59 0.85
N GLU A 26 4.94 5.06 -0.02
CA GLU A 26 5.25 5.65 -1.31
C GLU A 26 4.03 5.74 -2.23
N LEU A 27 3.23 4.68 -2.34
CA LEU A 27 2.00 4.71 -3.14
C LEU A 27 1.00 5.76 -2.64
N LEU A 28 0.84 5.88 -1.31
CA LEU A 28 -0.02 6.90 -0.73
C LEU A 28 0.49 8.32 -1.01
N ALA A 29 1.81 8.53 -0.92
CA ALA A 29 2.44 9.81 -1.22
C ALA A 29 2.26 10.18 -2.69
N VAL A 30 2.52 9.26 -3.63
CA VAL A 30 2.32 9.48 -5.07
C VAL A 30 0.85 9.76 -5.39
N ARG A 31 -0.08 8.97 -4.85
CA ARG A 31 -1.52 9.21 -5.02
C ARG A 31 -1.93 10.59 -4.53
N GLY A 32 -1.45 11.00 -3.35
CA GLY A 32 -1.74 12.31 -2.77
C GLY A 32 -1.17 13.45 -3.60
N GLY A 33 0.10 13.34 -3.99
CA GLY A 33 0.80 14.32 -4.81
C GLY A 33 0.12 14.52 -6.17
N LEU A 34 -0.22 13.43 -6.86
CA LEU A 34 -0.95 13.49 -8.13
C LEU A 34 -2.34 14.10 -7.96
N SER A 35 -3.09 13.69 -6.92
CA SER A 35 -4.43 14.25 -6.66
C SER A 35 -4.38 15.76 -6.42
N ALA A 36 -3.42 16.23 -5.62
CA ALA A 36 -3.23 17.65 -5.38
C ALA A 36 -2.83 18.40 -6.66
N HIS A 37 -1.93 17.82 -7.47
CA HIS A 37 -1.51 18.42 -8.73
C HIS A 37 -2.65 18.53 -9.75
N ILE A 38 -3.44 17.46 -9.90
CA ILE A 38 -4.60 17.39 -10.79
C ILE A 38 -5.70 18.37 -10.36
N ALA A 39 -5.91 18.55 -9.06
CA ALA A 39 -6.93 19.45 -8.53
C ALA A 39 -6.54 20.93 -8.54
N LEU A 40 -5.27 21.25 -8.23
CA LEU A 40 -4.86 22.63 -7.90
C LEU A 40 -3.92 23.28 -8.91
N LYS A 41 -3.17 22.50 -9.71
CA LYS A 41 -2.06 23.03 -10.53
C LYS A 41 -2.28 22.95 -12.03
N LEU A 42 -3.25 22.17 -12.49
CA LEU A 42 -3.56 22.08 -13.92
C LEU A 42 -4.42 23.26 -14.37
N HIS A 43 -3.85 24.15 -15.19
CA HIS A 43 -4.59 25.12 -16.00
C HIS A 43 -5.27 24.47 -17.23
N TRP A 44 -5.42 23.15 -17.21
CA TRP A 44 -6.06 22.38 -18.26
C TRP A 44 -7.58 22.39 -18.03
N GLU A 45 -8.28 23.08 -18.92
CA GLU A 45 -9.72 23.25 -18.91
C GLU A 45 -10.37 22.58 -20.13
N GLY A 46 -11.70 22.44 -20.09
CA GLY A 46 -12.49 21.83 -21.15
C GLY A 46 -12.96 20.40 -20.85
N PRO A 47 -13.68 19.77 -21.81
CA PRO A 47 -14.33 18.48 -21.62
C PRO A 47 -13.36 17.35 -21.26
N ASP A 48 -12.19 17.30 -21.91
CA ASP A 48 -11.20 16.25 -21.65
C ASP A 48 -10.61 16.35 -20.24
N ALA A 49 -10.35 17.57 -19.77
CA ALA A 49 -9.86 17.81 -18.42
C ALA A 49 -10.91 17.39 -17.37
N PHE A 50 -12.19 17.63 -17.64
CA PHE A 50 -13.29 17.16 -16.79
C PHE A 50 -13.34 15.62 -16.75
N VAL A 51 -13.32 14.96 -17.92
CA VAL A 51 -13.35 13.50 -18.03
C VAL A 51 -12.16 12.88 -17.31
N PHE A 52 -10.96 13.43 -17.50
CA PHE A 52 -9.75 12.96 -16.84
C PHE A 52 -9.82 13.11 -15.31
N ARG A 53 -10.21 14.29 -14.80
CA ARG A 53 -10.37 14.51 -13.35
C ARG A 53 -11.40 13.54 -12.74
N HIS A 54 -12.50 13.31 -13.45
CA HIS A 54 -13.51 12.34 -13.04
C HIS A 54 -12.96 10.90 -13.04
N ALA A 55 -12.24 10.48 -14.08
CA ALA A 55 -11.62 9.17 -14.16
C ALA A 55 -10.54 8.97 -13.08
N TRP A 56 -9.76 10.00 -12.78
CA TRP A 56 -8.78 9.99 -11.69
C TRP A 56 -9.44 9.71 -10.34
N GLN A 57 -10.50 10.46 -10.02
CA GLN A 57 -11.21 10.33 -8.74
C GLN A 57 -11.98 9.02 -8.61
N SER A 58 -12.63 8.57 -9.68
CA SER A 58 -13.52 7.39 -9.66
C SER A 58 -12.78 6.07 -9.84
N SER A 59 -11.66 6.05 -10.58
CA SER A 59 -11.04 4.80 -11.03
C SER A 59 -9.56 4.70 -10.66
N TYR A 60 -8.74 5.70 -11.01
CA TYR A 60 -7.28 5.58 -10.88
C TYR A 60 -6.78 5.70 -9.44
N ALA A 61 -7.11 6.79 -8.74
CA ALA A 61 -6.69 7.00 -7.36
C ALA A 61 -7.22 5.91 -6.40
N PRO A 62 -8.46 5.40 -6.54
CA PRO A 62 -8.93 4.27 -5.76
C PRO A 62 -8.13 2.98 -5.97
N VAL A 63 -7.69 2.67 -7.20
CA VAL A 63 -6.85 1.48 -7.46
C VAL A 63 -5.52 1.58 -6.70
N ILE A 64 -4.85 2.72 -6.77
CA ILE A 64 -3.60 2.96 -6.02
C ILE A 64 -3.85 2.84 -4.51
N GLY A 65 -4.98 3.38 -4.03
CA GLY A 65 -5.39 3.25 -2.63
C GLY A 65 -5.57 1.81 -2.18
N ARG A 66 -6.26 0.99 -2.97
CA ARG A 66 -6.47 -0.44 -2.67
C ARG A 66 -5.16 -1.22 -2.67
N ALA A 67 -4.26 -0.94 -3.61
CA ALA A 67 -2.93 -1.55 -3.64
C ALA A 67 -2.13 -1.20 -2.37
N ALA A 68 -2.13 0.08 -1.96
CA ALA A 68 -1.49 0.50 -0.73
C ALA A 68 -2.09 -0.18 0.51
N THR A 69 -3.43 -0.29 0.58
CA THR A 69 -4.12 -1.02 1.66
C THR A 69 -3.68 -2.49 1.72
N LEU A 70 -3.64 -3.18 0.58
CA LEU A 70 -3.21 -4.58 0.50
C LEU A 70 -1.78 -4.76 1.01
N LEU A 71 -0.85 -3.88 0.61
CA LEU A 71 0.54 -3.91 1.09
C LEU A 71 0.60 -3.73 2.61
N GLY A 72 -0.16 -2.79 3.16
CA GLY A 72 -0.19 -2.53 4.60
C GLY A 72 -0.83 -3.66 5.42
N ASP A 73 -1.92 -4.25 4.91
CA ASP A 73 -2.54 -5.42 5.54
C ASP A 73 -1.57 -6.61 5.56
N THR A 74 -0.88 -6.84 4.45
CA THR A 74 0.10 -7.93 4.31
C THR A 74 1.29 -7.70 5.23
N ALA A 75 1.81 -6.46 5.31
CA ALA A 75 2.91 -6.13 6.22
C ALA A 75 2.55 -6.41 7.68
N ARG A 76 1.36 -5.99 8.13
CA ARG A 76 0.86 -6.27 9.48
C ARG A 76 0.74 -7.77 9.75
N ALA A 77 0.25 -8.54 8.77
CA ALA A 77 0.15 -9.99 8.90
C ALA A 77 1.54 -10.65 9.05
N LEU A 78 2.52 -10.23 8.25
CA LEU A 78 3.90 -10.74 8.33
C LEU A 78 4.59 -10.37 9.65
N ALA A 79 4.39 -9.14 10.14
CA ALA A 79 4.93 -8.71 11.43
C ALA A 79 4.32 -9.52 12.59
N ALA A 80 3.02 -9.81 12.54
CA ALA A 80 2.34 -10.65 13.52
C ALA A 80 2.86 -12.10 13.48
N GLU A 81 3.06 -12.67 12.29
CA GLU A 81 3.64 -14.01 12.12
C GLU A 81 5.06 -14.08 12.68
N ALA A 82 5.91 -13.08 12.38
CA ALA A 82 7.27 -13.02 12.91
C ALA A 82 7.31 -12.97 14.45
N ALA A 83 6.36 -12.27 15.08
CA ALA A 83 6.25 -12.22 16.54
C ALA A 83 5.76 -13.56 17.14
N ALA A 84 4.86 -14.26 16.44
CA ALA A 84 4.40 -15.58 16.84
C ALA A 84 5.55 -16.61 16.78
N GLN A 85 6.41 -16.54 15.77
CA GLN A 85 7.53 -17.47 15.60
C GLN A 85 8.60 -17.32 16.68
N GLU A 86 8.90 -16.09 17.11
CA GLU A 86 9.79 -15.86 18.26
C GLU A 86 9.23 -16.41 19.57
N THR A 87 7.91 -16.29 19.75
CA THR A 87 7.23 -16.82 20.94
C THR A 87 7.24 -18.35 20.94
N ALA A 88 7.05 -18.98 19.79
CA ALA A 88 7.03 -20.43 19.64
C ALA A 88 8.41 -21.10 19.69
N SER A 89 9.47 -20.36 19.33
CA SER A 89 10.86 -20.86 19.33
C SER A 89 11.56 -20.70 20.69
N ARG A 90 10.86 -20.16 21.69
CA ARG A 90 11.36 -19.91 23.05
C ARG A 90 10.79 -20.91 24.05
#